data_AF-K2CAK1-F1
#
_entry.id   AF-K2CAK1-F1
#
_cell.length_a   1.000
_cell.length_b   1.000
_cell.length_c   1.000
_cell.angle_alpha   90.00
_cell.angle_beta   90.00
_cell.angle_gamma   90.00
#
_symmetry.space_group_name_H-M   'P 1'
#
loop_
_entity.id
_entity.type
_entity.pdbx_description
1 polymer ?
#
loop_
_entity_poly.entity_id
_entity_poly.type
_entity_poly.pdbx_seq_one_letter_code
_entity_poly.pdbx_strand_id
1 'polypeptide(L)'
;MSAMEPLCHLFGTNHRYFSKEENILLEAELFVRVCEELKFILRDNLKNYFCVLKFTTEMENAMLESNFARLILQDILSTDDYTLNGIAHYTNTHEDVVTEVATGQNTNPSALFLRKIIELHRSVRQELYINIMKKIAAQYCSI
;
A
#
# COMPACT_ATOMS: atom_id res chain seq x y z
N MET A 1 -11.89 11.72 -3.53
CA MET A 1 -12.52 11.29 -2.26
C MET A 1 -11.44 11.16 -1.21
N SER A 2 -11.67 11.70 -0.01
CA SER A 2 -10.71 11.56 1.09
C SER A 2 -10.60 10.09 1.49
N ALA A 3 -9.41 9.60 1.80
CA ALA A 3 -9.19 8.24 2.28
C ALA A 3 -9.99 7.93 3.57
N MET A 4 -10.49 8.96 4.27
CA MET A 4 -11.26 8.86 5.51
C MET A 4 -12.73 8.49 5.35
N GLU A 5 -13.35 8.71 4.18
CA GLU A 5 -14.80 8.44 4.01
C GLU A 5 -15.20 6.97 4.27
N PRO A 6 -14.51 5.96 3.70
CA PRO A 6 -14.83 4.56 3.97
C PRO A 6 -14.56 4.16 5.42
N LEU A 7 -13.55 4.79 6.03
CA LEU A 7 -13.04 4.54 7.37
C LEU A 7 -13.98 5.06 8.45
N CYS A 8 -14.40 6.32 8.34
CA CYS A 8 -15.42 6.93 9.17
C CYS A 8 -16.74 6.16 9.10
N HIS A 9 -17.10 5.67 7.92
CA HIS A 9 -18.28 4.82 7.77
C HIS A 9 -18.12 3.45 8.46
N LEU A 10 -16.90 2.88 8.50
CA LEU A 10 -16.61 1.61 9.14
C LEU A 10 -16.57 1.72 10.69
N PHE A 11 -16.06 2.83 11.21
CA PHE A 11 -15.94 3.11 12.65
C PHE A 11 -17.19 3.79 13.25
N GLY A 12 -18.20 4.10 12.45
CA GLY A 12 -19.40 4.82 12.92
C GLY A 12 -19.13 6.25 13.38
N THR A 13 -17.99 6.83 13.00
CA THR A 13 -17.56 8.19 13.37
C THR A 13 -17.68 9.12 12.18
N ASN A 14 -17.99 10.40 12.41
CA ASN A 14 -18.01 11.40 11.35
C ASN A 14 -16.66 12.13 11.31
N HIS A 15 -15.95 12.12 10.17
CA HIS A 15 -14.68 12.86 9.99
C HIS A 15 -14.81 14.35 10.33
N ARG A 16 -16.04 14.89 10.31
CA ARG A 16 -16.36 16.26 10.71
C ARG A 16 -16.17 16.57 12.19
N TYR A 17 -16.01 15.57 13.05
CA TYR A 17 -15.71 15.78 14.48
C TYR A 17 -14.22 16.04 14.75
N PHE A 18 -13.35 15.69 13.82
CA PHE A 18 -11.91 15.90 13.94
C PHE A 18 -11.52 17.24 13.32
N SER A 19 -10.57 17.93 13.96
CA SER A 19 -9.85 19.05 13.36
C SER A 19 -9.09 18.60 12.11
N LYS A 20 -8.59 19.57 11.33
CA LYS A 20 -7.81 19.26 10.13
C LYS A 20 -6.52 18.50 10.48
N GLU A 21 -5.88 18.89 11.57
CA GLU A 21 -4.65 18.31 12.07
C GLU A 21 -4.87 16.87 12.55
N GLU A 22 -5.94 16.61 13.30
CA GLU A 22 -6.31 15.26 13.74
C GLU A 22 -6.63 14.35 12.55
N ASN A 23 -7.33 14.85 11.54
CA ASN A 23 -7.60 14.10 10.31
C ASN A 23 -6.31 13.72 9.57
N ILE A 24 -5.32 14.61 9.51
CA ILE A 24 -4.01 14.32 8.89
C ILE A 24 -3.26 13.24 9.68
N LEU A 25 -3.24 13.34 11.01
CA LEU A 25 -2.58 12.34 11.86
C LEU A 25 -3.26 10.97 11.75
N LEU A 26 -4.59 10.95 11.73
CA LEU A 26 -5.37 9.73 11.55
C LEU A 26 -5.12 9.10 10.18
N GLU A 27 -5.10 9.91 9.11
CA GLU A 27 -4.78 9.44 7.76
C GLU A 27 -3.36 8.85 7.69
N ALA A 28 -2.39 9.49 8.34
CA ALA A 28 -1.02 9.01 8.40
C ALA A 28 -0.91 7.67 9.17
N GLU A 29 -1.51 7.56 10.34
CA GLU A 29 -1.52 6.32 11.13
C GLU A 29 -2.16 5.17 10.34
N LEU A 30 -3.32 5.43 9.72
CA LEU A 30 -4.01 4.42 8.92
C LEU A 30 -3.21 4.01 7.69
N PHE A 31 -2.52 4.95 7.04
CA PHE A 31 -1.62 4.65 5.94
C PHE A 31 -0.47 3.73 6.38
N VAL A 32 0.13 3.99 7.55
CA VAL A 32 1.17 3.14 8.13
C VAL A 32 0.62 1.72 8.35
N ARG A 33 -0.56 1.57 8.97
CA ARG A 33 -1.17 0.26 9.21
C ARG A 33 -1.47 -0.51 7.92
N VAL A 34 -1.99 0.18 6.91
CA VAL A 34 -2.20 -0.43 5.59
C VAL A 34 -0.88 -0.91 4.99
N CYS A 35 0.19 -0.12 5.10
CA CYS A 35 1.50 -0.54 4.60
C CYS A 35 2.06 -1.75 5.37
N GLU A 36 1.92 -1.79 6.70
CA GLU A 36 2.31 -2.94 7.52
C GLU A 36 1.57 -4.23 7.09
N GLU A 37 0.26 -4.15 6.91
CA GLU A 37 -0.56 -5.29 6.49
C GLU A 37 -0.21 -5.75 5.06
N LEU A 38 0.01 -4.81 4.14
CA LEU A 38 0.49 -5.14 2.79
C LEU A 38 1.86 -5.82 2.83
N LYS A 39 2.81 -5.34 3.64
CA LYS A 39 4.12 -6.00 3.82
C LYS A 39 3.96 -7.43 4.36
N PHE A 40 3.02 -7.65 5.28
CA PHE A 40 2.74 -8.98 5.81
C PHE A 40 2.22 -9.94 4.73
N ILE A 41 1.27 -9.48 3.91
CA ILE A 41 0.73 -10.26 2.78
C ILE A 41 1.83 -10.57 1.75
N LEU A 42 2.64 -9.56 1.38
CA LEU A 42 3.75 -9.74 0.45
C LEU A 42 4.79 -10.72 0.98
N ARG A 43 5.08 -10.70 2.28
CA ARG A 43 5.97 -11.67 2.91
C ARG A 43 5.46 -13.09 2.77
N ASP A 44 4.17 -13.32 3.03
CA ASP A 44 3.58 -14.65 2.93
C ASP A 44 3.67 -15.18 1.49
N ASN A 45 3.39 -14.33 0.50
CA ASN A 45 3.54 -14.65 -0.92
C ASN A 45 4.99 -15.02 -1.30
N LEU A 46 5.99 -14.41 -0.65
CA LEU A 46 7.42 -14.62 -0.91
C LEU A 46 8.07 -15.65 0.03
N LYS A 47 7.31 -16.27 0.94
CA LYS A 47 7.85 -17.16 1.99
C LYS A 47 8.71 -18.30 1.44
N ASN A 48 8.25 -18.92 0.35
CA ASN A 48 8.99 -20.02 -0.29
C ASN A 48 10.32 -19.51 -0.90
N TYR A 49 10.29 -18.33 -1.51
CA TYR A 49 11.49 -17.70 -2.06
C TYR A 49 12.51 -17.38 -0.97
N PHE A 50 12.07 -16.78 0.14
CA PHE A 50 12.94 -16.50 1.29
C PHE A 50 13.51 -17.76 1.93
N CYS A 51 12.72 -18.83 2.01
CA CYS A 51 13.16 -20.12 2.52
C CYS A 51 14.28 -20.74 1.66
N VAL A 52 14.12 -20.74 0.33
CA VAL A 52 15.14 -21.28 -0.60
C VAL A 52 16.44 -20.50 -0.51
N LEU A 53 16.36 -19.16 -0.39
CA LEU A 53 17.53 -18.30 -0.28
C LEU A 53 18.10 -18.19 1.15
N LYS A 54 17.45 -18.83 2.13
CA LYS A 54 17.86 -18.82 3.55
C LYS A 54 18.00 -17.40 4.11
N PHE A 55 17.06 -16.52 3.79
CA PHE A 55 17.04 -15.15 4.32
C PHE A 55 16.78 -15.17 5.82
N THR A 56 17.43 -14.27 6.56
CA THR A 56 17.03 -13.98 7.95
C THR A 56 15.85 -13.01 7.96
N THR A 57 15.16 -12.89 9.10
CA THR A 57 14.05 -11.94 9.27
C THR A 57 14.45 -10.50 8.91
N GLU A 58 15.68 -10.10 9.26
CA GLU A 58 16.23 -8.78 8.95
C GLU A 58 16.46 -8.61 7.44
N MET A 59 16.94 -9.66 6.76
CA MET A 59 17.11 -9.64 5.30
C MET A 59 15.76 -9.60 4.57
N GLU A 60 14.76 -10.34 5.05
CA GLU A 60 13.39 -10.27 4.55
C GLU A 60 12.82 -8.86 4.69
N ASN A 61 12.96 -8.25 5.88
CA ASN A 61 12.53 -6.88 6.14
C ASN A 61 13.20 -5.89 5.17
N ALA A 62 14.53 -5.94 5.06
CA ALA A 62 15.27 -5.03 4.18
C ALA A 62 14.87 -5.20 2.70
N MET A 63 14.66 -6.43 2.25
CA MET A 63 14.22 -6.71 0.88
C MET A 63 12.80 -6.18 0.63
N LEU A 64 11.87 -6.47 1.54
CA LEU A 64 10.49 -5.99 1.43
C LEU A 64 10.43 -4.46 1.44
N GLU A 65 11.19 -3.80 2.29
CA GLU A 65 11.19 -2.34 2.39
C GLU A 65 11.79 -1.67 1.15
N SER A 66 12.95 -2.15 0.69
CA SER A 66 13.62 -1.60 -0.50
C SER A 66 12.87 -1.89 -1.81
N ASN A 67 11.99 -2.89 -1.83
CA ASN A 67 11.23 -3.27 -3.01
C ASN A 67 9.72 -3.02 -2.86
N PHE A 68 9.27 -2.37 -1.80
CA PHE A 68 7.84 -2.30 -1.48
C PHE A 68 7.02 -1.70 -2.63
N ALA A 69 7.41 -0.52 -3.12
CA ALA A 69 6.73 0.13 -4.23
C ALA A 69 6.75 -0.71 -5.52
N ARG A 70 7.87 -1.37 -5.79
CA ARG A 70 8.02 -2.27 -6.94
C ARG A 70 7.07 -3.47 -6.84
N LEU A 71 6.98 -4.10 -5.68
CA LEU A 71 6.09 -5.23 -5.45
C LEU A 71 4.63 -4.84 -5.64
N ILE A 72 4.23 -3.65 -5.17
CA ILE A 72 2.88 -3.11 -5.42
C ILE A 72 2.64 -2.87 -6.91
N LEU A 73 3.60 -2.28 -7.63
CA LEU A 73 3.48 -2.09 -9.09
C LEU A 73 3.35 -3.42 -9.83
N GLN A 74 4.15 -4.42 -9.45
CA GLN A 74 4.08 -5.76 -10.05
C GLN A 74 2.74 -6.43 -9.78
N ASP A 75 2.18 -6.28 -8.59
CA ASP A 75 0.87 -6.83 -8.29
C ASP A 75 -0.24 -6.15 -9.10
N ILE A 76 -0.20 -4.82 -9.28
CA ILE A 76 -1.11 -4.09 -10.19
C ILE A 76 -0.98 -4.61 -11.62
N LEU A 77 0.25 -4.71 -12.13
CA LEU A 77 0.48 -5.18 -13.50
C LEU A 77 0.01 -6.63 -13.69
N SER A 78 0.06 -7.46 -12.65
CA SER A 78 -0.41 -8.86 -12.71
C SER A 78 -1.92 -9.01 -12.84
N THR A 79 -2.71 -7.94 -12.62
CA THR A 79 -4.16 -7.98 -12.85
C THR A 79 -4.54 -7.74 -14.30
N ASP A 80 -3.58 -7.36 -15.16
CA ASP A 80 -3.78 -6.94 -16.55
C ASP A 80 -4.74 -5.73 -16.72
N ASP A 81 -5.19 -5.09 -15.63
CA ASP A 81 -6.09 -3.92 -15.67
C ASP A 81 -5.34 -2.63 -16.06
N TYR A 82 -4.02 -2.60 -15.85
CA TYR A 82 -3.18 -1.43 -16.10
C TYR A 82 -1.85 -1.80 -16.78
N THR A 83 -1.38 -0.90 -17.64
CA THR A 83 -0.02 -0.90 -18.18
C THR A 83 0.86 0.11 -17.44
N LEU A 84 2.18 0.09 -17.65
CA LEU A 84 3.09 1.10 -17.08
C LEU A 84 2.66 2.53 -17.44
N ASN A 85 2.30 2.76 -18.70
CA ASN A 85 1.76 4.04 -19.16
C ASN A 85 0.41 4.37 -18.48
N GLY A 86 -0.49 3.40 -18.32
CA GLY A 86 -1.74 3.57 -17.56
C GLY A 86 -1.50 4.00 -16.11
N ILE A 87 -0.51 3.41 -15.44
CA ILE A 87 -0.10 3.78 -14.08
C ILE A 87 0.51 5.19 -14.07
N ALA A 88 1.35 5.53 -15.05
CA ALA A 88 1.95 6.86 -15.20
C ALA A 88 0.86 7.94 -15.34
N HIS A 89 -0.12 7.69 -16.19
CA HIS A 89 -1.27 8.57 -16.38
C HIS A 89 -2.09 8.73 -15.10
N TYR A 90 -2.45 7.63 -14.43
CA TYR A 90 -3.23 7.68 -13.18
C TYR A 90 -2.50 8.43 -12.07
N THR A 91 -1.20 8.17 -11.93
CA THR A 91 -0.38 8.78 -10.87
C THR A 91 0.08 10.20 -11.22
N ASN A 92 -0.24 10.71 -12.41
CA ASN A 92 0.30 11.97 -12.93
C ASN A 92 1.83 12.05 -12.75
N THR A 93 2.52 11.00 -13.19
CA THR A 93 3.98 10.82 -13.08
C THR A 93 4.50 10.43 -14.47
N HIS A 94 5.74 10.78 -14.80
CA HIS A 94 6.33 10.39 -16.08
C HIS A 94 6.51 8.87 -16.16
N GLU A 95 6.27 8.28 -17.34
CA GLU A 95 6.38 6.82 -17.55
C GLU A 95 7.78 6.29 -17.20
N ASP A 96 8.83 7.06 -17.49
CA ASP A 96 10.20 6.70 -17.13
C ASP A 96 10.36 6.46 -15.62
N VAL A 97 9.77 7.31 -14.78
CA VAL A 97 9.84 7.15 -13.32
C VAL A 97 9.10 5.88 -12.87
N VAL A 98 7.94 5.60 -13.46
CA VAL A 98 7.20 4.36 -13.17
C VAL A 98 8.03 3.14 -13.58
N THR A 99 8.68 3.21 -14.75
CA THR A 99 9.54 2.17 -15.31
C THR A 99 10.76 1.94 -14.43
N GLU A 100 11.43 2.99 -13.97
CA GLU A 100 12.57 2.90 -13.06
C GLU A 100 12.20 2.19 -11.74
N VAL A 101 11.04 2.51 -11.17
CA VAL A 101 10.56 1.83 -9.94
C VAL A 101 10.21 0.37 -10.24
N ALA A 102 9.46 0.10 -11.32
CA ALA A 102 9.03 -1.24 -11.70
C ALA A 102 10.21 -2.20 -12.00
N THR A 103 11.27 -1.65 -12.60
CA THR A 103 12.51 -2.38 -12.91
C THR A 103 13.50 -2.43 -11.75
N GLY A 104 13.23 -1.70 -10.66
CA GLY A 104 14.11 -1.64 -9.48
C GLY A 104 15.34 -0.74 -9.64
N GLN A 105 15.38 0.10 -10.68
CA GLN A 105 16.39 1.15 -10.84
C GLN A 105 16.19 2.29 -9.83
N ASN A 106 14.94 2.54 -9.43
CA ASN A 106 14.58 3.47 -8.36
C ASN A 106 13.95 2.71 -7.18
N THR A 107 14.75 2.44 -6.14
CA THR A 107 14.32 1.73 -4.93
C THR A 107 13.78 2.66 -3.84
N ASN A 108 13.81 3.98 -4.05
CA ASN A 108 13.36 4.96 -3.06
C ASN A 108 12.47 6.04 -3.71
N PRO A 109 11.27 5.64 -4.21
CA PRO A 109 10.35 6.61 -4.77
C PRO A 109 9.81 7.56 -3.70
N SER A 110 9.35 8.73 -4.14
CA SER A 110 8.74 9.70 -3.22
C SER A 110 7.52 9.12 -2.50
N ALA A 111 7.30 9.56 -1.25
CA ALA A 111 6.11 9.16 -0.49
C ALA A 111 4.79 9.52 -1.20
N LEU A 112 4.77 10.61 -1.96
CA LEU A 112 3.62 11.00 -2.78
C LEU A 112 3.34 9.96 -3.88
N PHE A 113 4.38 9.48 -4.55
CA PHE A 113 4.24 8.42 -5.55
C PHE A 113 3.75 7.12 -4.90
N LEU A 114 4.35 6.72 -3.77
CA LEU A 114 3.93 5.54 -3.01
C LEU A 114 2.45 5.60 -2.62
N ARG A 115 1.98 6.74 -2.13
CA ARG A 115 0.57 6.95 -1.81
C ARG A 115 -0.33 6.72 -3.04
N LYS A 116 0.01 7.33 -4.17
CA LYS A 116 -0.80 7.22 -5.40
C LYS A 116 -0.84 5.78 -5.94
N ILE A 117 0.27 5.04 -5.89
CA ILE A 117 0.27 3.63 -6.33
C ILE A 117 -0.52 2.74 -5.36
N ILE A 118 -0.54 3.03 -4.06
CA ILE A 118 -1.39 2.31 -3.10
C ILE A 118 -2.86 2.62 -3.33
N GLU A 119 -3.20 3.88 -3.66
CA GLU A 119 -4.56 4.26 -4.03
C GLU A 119 -5.02 3.53 -5.31
N LEU A 120 -4.13 3.37 -6.30
CA LEU A 120 -4.38 2.58 -7.51
C LEU A 120 -4.49 1.09 -7.22
N HIS A 121 -3.57 0.53 -6.43
CA HIS A 121 -3.60 -0.86 -6.00
C HIS A 121 -4.92 -1.20 -5.30
N ARG A 122 -5.45 -0.27 -4.50
CA ARG A 122 -6.77 -0.41 -3.89
C ARG A 122 -7.92 -0.50 -4.89
N SER A 123 -7.86 0.19 -6.03
CA SER A 123 -8.93 0.12 -7.02
C SER A 123 -8.97 -1.23 -7.75
N VAL A 124 -7.83 -1.89 -7.92
CA VAL A 124 -7.71 -3.22 -8.56
C VAL A 124 -7.79 -4.39 -7.57
N ARG A 125 -7.42 -4.20 -6.30
CA ARG A 125 -7.48 -5.22 -5.24
C ARG A 125 -8.50 -4.88 -4.14
N GLN A 126 -9.72 -4.48 -4.52
CA GLN A 126 -10.72 -3.96 -3.57
C GLN A 126 -10.99 -4.90 -2.39
N GLU A 127 -11.17 -6.20 -2.65
CA GLU A 127 -11.44 -7.21 -1.62
C GLU A 127 -10.29 -7.32 -0.60
N LEU A 128 -9.04 -7.24 -1.07
CA LEU A 128 -7.85 -7.26 -0.21
C LEU A 128 -7.89 -6.11 0.79
N TYR A 129 -8.16 -4.89 0.32
CA TYR A 129 -8.22 -3.72 1.18
C TYR A 129 -9.40 -3.77 2.13
N ILE A 130 -10.56 -4.28 1.72
CA ILE A 130 -11.69 -4.49 2.63
C ILE A 130 -11.28 -5.42 3.78
N ASN A 131 -10.55 -6.50 3.50
CA ASN A 131 -10.06 -7.43 4.52
C ASN A 131 -9.01 -6.80 5.44
N ILE A 132 -8.08 -6.01 4.88
CA ILE A 132 -7.12 -5.21 5.67
C ILE A 132 -7.87 -4.26 6.61
N MET A 133 -8.85 -3.51 6.10
CA MET A 133 -9.60 -2.55 6.92
C MET A 133 -10.38 -3.23 8.05
N LYS A 134 -10.99 -4.39 7.79
CA LYS A 134 -11.66 -5.20 8.82
C LYS A 134 -10.67 -5.64 9.91
N LYS A 135 -9.47 -6.08 9.52
CA LYS A 135 -8.43 -6.50 10.47
C LYS A 135 -7.96 -5.33 11.34
N ILE A 136 -7.71 -4.17 10.72
CA ILE A 136 -7.35 -2.93 11.44
C ILE A 136 -8.48 -2.56 12.41
N ALA A 137 -9.73 -2.49 11.94
CA ALA A 137 -10.86 -2.12 12.79
C ALA A 137 -11.05 -3.08 13.98
N ALA A 138 -10.89 -4.39 13.77
CA ALA A 138 -10.95 -5.36 14.85
C ALA A 138 -9.91 -5.07 15.95
N GLN A 139 -8.69 -4.66 15.61
CA GLN A 139 -7.66 -4.33 16.60
C GLN A 139 -8.03 -3.14 17.49
N TYR A 140 -8.73 -2.14 16.94
CA TYR A 140 -9.11 -0.93 17.68
C TYR A 140 -10.49 -1.00 18.34
N CYS A 141 -11.41 -1.83 17.82
CA CYS A 141 -12.77 -1.98 18.37
C CYS A 141 -12.90 -3.12 19.39
N SER A 142 -11.84 -3.89 19.66
CA SER A 142 -11.85 -4.99 20.66
C SER A 142 -11.69 -4.51 22.11
N ILE A 143 -12.24 -3.33 22.46
CA ILE A 143 -12.28 -2.81 23.84
C ILE A 143 -13.64 -3.10 24.45
#